data_AF-A0A178HU22-F1
#
_entry.id   AF-A0A178HU22-F1
#
_cell.length_a   1.000
_cell.length_b   1.000
_cell.length_c   1.000
_cell.angle_alpha   90.00
_cell.angle_beta   90.00
_cell.angle_gamma   90.00
#
_symmetry.space_group_name_H-M   'P 1'
#
loop_
_entity.id
_entity.type
_entity.pdbx_description
1 polymer ?
#
loop_
_entity_poly.entity_id
_entity_poly.type
_entity_poly.pdbx_seq_one_letter_code
_entity_poly.pdbx_strand_id
1 'polypeptide(L)' 'MNEAMDPWGDPIFEQSVRETAYFLWEQDGRPAGREQEYWFAALERCLRRRQSDMELQRSLEERGGGE' A
#
# COMPACT_ATOMS: atom_id res chain seq x y z
N MET A 1 9.59 -19.28 -10.87
CA MET A 1 9.50 -18.52 -9.61
C MET A 1 9.62 -17.05 -9.99
N ASN A 2 8.52 -16.42 -10.39
CA ASN A 2 8.50 -14.98 -10.70
C ASN A 2 7.30 -14.38 -9.97
N GLU A 3 7.42 -14.34 -8.63
CA GLU A 3 6.49 -13.70 -7.69
C GLU A 3 6.78 -12.20 -7.52
N ALA A 4 7.48 -11.57 -8.48
CA ALA A 4 7.91 -10.18 -8.37
C ALA A 4 6.86 -9.13 -8.82
N MET A 5 5.64 -9.56 -9.17
CA MET A 5 4.64 -8.65 -9.74
C MET A 5 3.21 -9.04 -9.38
N ASP A 6 3.01 -9.53 -8.15
CA ASP A 6 1.69 -9.52 -7.54
C ASP A 6 1.69 -8.47 -6.41
N PRO A 7 0.91 -7.37 -6.54
CA PRO A 7 0.82 -6.31 -5.53
C PRO A 7 0.45 -6.78 -4.12
N TRP A 8 -0.21 -7.94 -4.04
CA TRP A 8 -0.65 -8.56 -2.81
C TRP A 8 0.33 -9.63 -2.32
N GLY A 9 1.30 -10.02 -3.15
CA GLY A 9 2.43 -10.90 -2.82
C GLY A 9 3.66 -10.16 -2.31
N ASP A 10 3.65 -8.83 -2.28
CA ASP A 10 4.75 -8.01 -1.78
C ASP A 10 4.76 -7.97 -0.23
N PRO A 11 5.69 -8.68 0.46
CA PRO A 11 5.70 -8.74 1.92
C PRO A 11 5.99 -7.40 2.58
N ILE A 12 6.61 -6.46 1.85
CA ILE A 12 6.89 -5.10 2.30
C ILE A 12 5.63 -4.22 2.26
N PHE A 13 4.77 -4.43 1.25
CA PHE A 13 3.51 -3.71 1.13
C PHE A 13 2.54 -4.13 2.24
N GLU A 14 2.39 -5.44 2.45
CA GLU A 14 1.55 -5.97 3.53
C GLU A 14 2.03 -5.49 4.91
N GLN A 15 3.35 -5.48 5.15
CA GLN A 15 3.91 -4.92 6.39
C GLN A 15 3.56 -3.45 6.58
N SER A 16 3.72 -2.62 5.54
CA SER A 16 3.40 -1.18 5.64
C SER A 16 1.92 -0.93 5.94
N VAL A 17 1.02 -1.71 5.33
CA VAL A 17 -0.43 -1.63 5.61
C VAL A 17 -0.69 -2.00 7.06
N ARG A 18 -0.11 -3.12 7.52
CA ARG A 18 -0.28 -3.62 8.89
C ARG A 18 0.25 -2.64 9.94
N GLU A 19 1.44 -2.10 9.74
CA GLU A 19 2.02 -1.10 10.65
C GLU A 19 1.16 0.16 10.72
N THR A 20 0.68 0.64 9.57
CA THR A 20 -0.20 1.82 9.50
C THR A 20 -1.53 1.56 10.21
N ALA A 21 -2.15 0.39 9.97
CA ALA A 21 -3.39 -0.02 10.62
C ALA A 21 -3.22 -0.12 12.14
N TYR A 22 -2.14 -0.76 12.59
CA TYR A 22 -1.82 -0.93 14.00
C TYR A 22 -1.56 0.43 14.68
N PHE A 23 -0.82 1.33 14.03
CA PHE A 23 -0.57 2.67 14.56
C PHE A 23 -1.85 3.49 14.71
N LEU A 24 -2.72 3.48 13.69
CA LEU A 24 -4.02 4.16 13.74
C LEU A 24 -4.92 3.57 14.83
N TRP A 25 -4.97 2.24 14.92
CA TRP A 25 -5.78 1.54 15.92
C TRP A 25 -5.27 1.75 17.36
N GLU A 26 -3.96 1.75 17.56
CA GLU A 26 -3.33 2.03 18.85
C GLU A 26 -3.55 3.47 19.28
N GLN A 27 -3.42 4.43 18.36
CA GLN A 27 -3.61 5.85 18.63
C GLN A 27 -5.05 6.19 19.04
N ASP A 28 -6.04 5.44 18.53
CA ASP A 28 -7.46 5.59 18.87
C ASP A 28 -7.86 4.87 20.17
N GLY A 29 -6.92 4.17 20.82
CA GLY A 29 -7.17 3.46 22.09
C GLY A 29 -7.58 2.00 21.94
N ARG A 30 -7.30 1.39 20.79
CA ARG A 30 -7.54 -0.03 20.48
C ARG A 30 -9.00 -0.48 20.70
N PRO A 31 -9.98 0.18 20.06
CA PRO A 31 -11.36 -0.29 20.12
C PRO A 31 -11.48 -1.71 19.56
N ALA A 32 -11.95 -2.64 20.39
CA ALA A 32 -12.16 -4.03 20.01
C ALA A 32 -13.29 -4.13 18.96
N GLY A 33 -13.05 -4.89 17.90
CA GLY A 33 -14.04 -5.12 16.83
C GLY A 33 -14.05 -4.09 15.71
N ARG A 34 -13.25 -3.00 15.82
CA ARG A 34 -13.06 -2.02 14.74
C ARG A 34 -11.73 -2.18 13.98
N GLU A 35 -10.90 -3.13 14.38
CA GLU A 35 -9.59 -3.41 13.79
C GLU A 35 -9.64 -3.54 12.26
N GLN A 36 -10.70 -4.14 11.74
CA GLN A 36 -10.95 -4.28 10.30
C GLN A 36 -11.13 -2.92 9.62
N GLU A 37 -11.85 -1.96 10.22
CA GLU A 37 -12.04 -0.62 9.65
C GLU A 37 -10.70 0.13 9.53
N TYR A 38 -9.84 0.06 10.56
CA TYR A 38 -8.51 0.65 10.50
C TYR A 38 -7.60 -0.05 9.50
N TRP A 39 -7.73 -1.37 9.36
CA TRP A 39 -7.03 -2.14 8.32
C TRP A 39 -7.40 -1.67 6.92
N PHE A 40 -8.69 -1.53 6.61
CA PHE A 40 -9.15 -1.03 5.31
C PHE A 40 -8.70 0.41 5.06
N ALA A 41 -8.78 1.29 6.07
CA ALA A 41 -8.31 2.66 5.94
C ALA A 41 -6.80 2.75 5.65
N ALA A 42 -5.99 1.92 6.31
CA ALA A 42 -4.56 1.82 6.05
C ALA A 42 -4.27 1.26 4.66
N LEU A 43 -5.02 0.23 4.25
CA LEU A 43 -4.91 -0.40 2.93
C LEU A 43 -5.21 0.61 1.81
N GLU A 44 -6.31 1.36 1.92
CA GLU A 44 -6.65 2.42 0.96
C GLU A 44 -5.56 3.48 0.85
N ARG A 45 -4.97 3.88 1.98
CA ARG A 45 -3.89 4.87 2.02
C ARG A 45 -2.63 4.36 1.32
N CYS A 46 -2.25 3.10 1.55
CA CYS A 46 -1.13 2.45 0.88
C CYS A 46 -1.39 2.24 -0.62
N LEU A 47 -2.59 1.79 -0.99
CA LEU A 47 -2.99 1.61 -2.38
C LEU A 47 -2.97 2.93 -3.16
N ARG A 48 -3.53 4.01 -2.58
CA ARG A 48 -3.53 5.34 -3.21
C ARG A 48 -2.10 5.85 -3.46
N ARG A 49 -1.19 5.65 -2.49
CA ARG A 49 0.22 6.04 -2.64
C ARG A 49 0.89 5.24 -3.76
N ARG A 50 0.60 3.95 -3.87
CA ARG A 50 1.17 3.07 -4.90
C ARG A 50 0.62 3.34 -6.31
N GLN A 51 -0.68 3.57 -6.44
CA GLN A 51 -1.30 3.96 -7.72
C GLN A 51 -0.65 5.22 -8.30
N SER A 52 -0.40 6.21 -7.44
CA SER A 52 0.30 7.44 -7.86
C SER A 52 1.73 7.16 -8.32
N ASP A 53 2.43 6.25 -7.65
CA ASP A 53 3.81 5.86 -7.97
C ASP A 53 3.89 5.08 -9.30
N MET A 54 2.96 4.15 -9.53
CA MET A 54 2.85 3.41 -10.80
C MET A 54 2.48 4.31 -11.98
N GLU A 55 1.58 5.27 -11.76
CA GLU A 55 1.18 6.22 -12.81
C GLU A 55 2.34 7.17 -13.18
N LEU A 56 3.14 7.57 -12.18
CA LEU A 56 4.40 8.28 -12.38
C LEU A 56 5.44 7.44 -13.12
N GLN A 57 5.66 6.20 -12.69
CA GLN A 57 6.65 5.31 -13.32
C GLN A 57 6.30 5.03 -14.78
N ARG A 58 5.03 4.75 -15.08
CA ARG A 58 4.54 4.58 -16.46
C ARG A 58 4.76 5.85 -17.31
N SER A 59 4.44 7.02 -16.75
CA SER A 59 4.61 8.30 -17.46
C SER A 59 6.08 8.67 -17.70
N LEU A 60 6.99 8.23 -16.81
CA LEU A 60 8.44 8.43 -16.96
C LEU A 60 9.03 7.47 -18.00
N GLU A 61 8.53 6.24 -18.07
CA GLU A 61 8.96 5.22 -19.03
C GLU A 61 8.52 5.59 -20.46
N GLU A 62 7.32 6.17 -20.64
CA GLU A 62 6.81 6.62 -21.94
C GLU A 62 7.58 7.84 -22.53
N ARG A 63 8.37 8.57 -21.72
CA ARG A 63 9.15 9.73 -22.18
C ARG A 63 10.62 9.44 -22.48
N GLY A 64 11.12 8.23 -22.18
CA GLY A 64 12.52 7.86 -22.34
C GLY A 64 12.85 6.96 -23.53
N GLY A 65 11.85 6.46 -24.27
CA GLY A 65 12.02 5.43 -25.31
C GLY A 65 12.18 5.95 -26.74
N GLY A 66 12.92 7.04 -26.95
CA GLY A 66 13.17 7.61 -28.27
C GLY A 66 14.62 8.05 -28.42
N GLU A 67 15.53 7.09 -28.58
CA GLU A 67 16.87 7.32 -29.13
C GLU A 67 17.08 6.46 -30.38
#